data_AF-A0A9D7JDV7-F1
#
_entry.id   AF-A0A9D7JDV7-F1
#
_cell.length_a   1.000
_cell.length_b   1.000
_cell.length_c   1.000
_cell.angle_alpha   90.00
_cell.angle_beta   90.00
_cell.angle_gamma   90.00
#
_symmetry.space_group_name_H-M   'P 1'
#
loop_
_entity.id
_entity.type
_entity.pdbx_description
1 polymer ?
#
loop_
_entity_poly.entity_id
_entity_poly.type
_entity_poly.pdbx_seq_one_letter_code
_entity_poly.pdbx_strand_id
1 'polypeptide(L)'
;MSADADGDNVYEVVVSASDGALTDTQTIRVTVTDVGGVTINGTNAADLIDATHTPAGQPLPTNEADIINGNGGNDTLWGLAGDDTINGGACSDTMRGGTGNDTYVVNAAGDVVIENAGEGIDTVLSSVSLTLAAEVENLTLTGAGNINGTGNALDNVLTGNSGNNTLNGGLGADQMAGGLGNDTYVVDNAGDVAIEAANEGTDTVQAAVSYAIGDNVENLVLTGSADIDGTGNAANNTITGNAGANTLDGGGGTDTLIGGLGNDTYIVDDIADVVTEAANAGIDAVHFTGSGSYTLSNNVEHLVLGADASGGTGNALANTITGNASDNLLSGGTGADTMIGAPATTPTSSTMPATRSSNSPTGGMTSPSPASATRSAPASRT
;
A
#
# COMPACT_ATOMS: atom_id res chain seq x y z
N MET A 1 18.26 -14.04 -53.48
CA MET A 1 17.12 -14.60 -52.75
C MET A 1 16.93 -13.65 -51.58
N SER A 2 15.93 -12.77 -51.63
CA SER A 2 15.56 -12.00 -50.44
C SER A 2 14.61 -12.87 -49.66
N ALA A 3 14.90 -13.06 -48.38
CA ALA A 3 13.90 -13.56 -47.45
C ALA A 3 12.76 -12.54 -47.43
N ASP A 4 11.51 -13.01 -47.46
CA ASP A 4 10.37 -12.17 -47.13
C ASP A 4 10.31 -12.04 -45.61
N ALA A 5 9.97 -10.84 -45.16
CA ALA A 5 10.06 -10.38 -43.77
C ALA A 5 8.96 -10.96 -42.86
N ASP A 6 8.08 -11.81 -43.39
CA ASP A 6 6.87 -12.29 -42.74
C ASP A 6 6.90 -13.78 -42.36
N GLY A 7 8.05 -14.46 -42.54
CA GLY A 7 8.21 -15.88 -42.19
C GLY A 7 7.57 -16.86 -43.17
N ASP A 8 6.69 -16.39 -44.06
CA ASP A 8 6.09 -17.17 -45.15
C ASP A 8 7.01 -17.15 -46.36
N ASN A 9 8.08 -17.95 -46.32
CA ASN A 9 8.95 -18.06 -47.49
C ASN A 9 8.17 -18.70 -48.65
N VAL A 10 7.73 -17.88 -49.61
CA VAL A 10 7.14 -18.31 -50.88
C VAL A 10 8.25 -18.52 -51.89
N TYR A 11 8.60 -19.77 -52.14
CA TYR A 11 9.52 -20.14 -53.20
C TYR A 11 8.76 -20.42 -54.49
N GLU A 12 9.05 -19.66 -55.55
CA GLU A 12 8.62 -19.99 -56.90
C GLU A 12 9.66 -20.89 -57.57
N VAL A 13 9.34 -22.18 -57.69
CA VAL A 13 10.14 -23.16 -58.42
C VAL A 13 9.57 -23.29 -59.83
N VAL A 14 10.31 -22.82 -60.83
CA VAL A 14 9.94 -22.97 -62.24
C VAL A 14 10.50 -24.27 -62.79
N VAL A 15 9.62 -25.23 -63.08
CA VAL A 15 9.97 -26.50 -63.73
C VAL A 15 9.66 -26.38 -65.21
N SER A 16 10.66 -26.61 -66.06
CA SER A 16 10.47 -26.62 -67.51
C SER A 16 10.89 -27.96 -68.11
N ALA A 17 10.07 -28.49 -69.02
CA ALA A 17 10.33 -29.68 -69.80
C ALA A 17 10.26 -29.35 -71.29
N SER A 18 11.23 -29.80 -72.07
CA SER A 18 11.29 -29.55 -73.51
C SER A 18 11.71 -30.81 -74.27
N ASP A 19 11.08 -31.04 -75.43
CA ASP A 19 11.45 -32.08 -76.39
C ASP A 19 12.23 -31.53 -77.60
N GLY A 20 12.62 -30.24 -77.55
CA GLY A 20 13.32 -29.53 -78.61
C GLY A 20 12.40 -28.84 -79.64
N ALA A 21 11.10 -29.14 -79.67
CA ALA A 21 10.12 -28.45 -80.52
C ALA A 21 9.11 -27.62 -79.72
N LEU A 22 8.79 -28.05 -78.51
CA LEU A 22 7.93 -27.34 -77.56
C LEU A 22 8.60 -27.28 -76.18
N THR A 23 8.25 -26.27 -75.39
CA THR A 23 8.64 -26.15 -73.98
C THR A 23 7.37 -25.97 -73.17
N ASP A 24 7.19 -26.82 -72.17
CA ASP A 24 6.16 -26.67 -71.16
C ASP A 24 6.81 -26.18 -69.86
N THR A 25 6.17 -25.20 -69.21
CA THR A 25 6.70 -24.56 -68.01
C THR A 25 5.60 -24.51 -66.96
N GLN A 26 5.88 -25.08 -65.80
CA GLN A 26 5.01 -25.01 -64.62
C GLN A 26 5.72 -24.25 -63.50
N THR A 27 5.03 -23.32 -62.87
CA THR A 27 5.50 -22.68 -61.64
C THR A 27 4.87 -23.38 -60.45
N ILE A 28 5.70 -23.93 -59.56
CA ILE A 28 5.29 -24.46 -58.26
C ILE A 28 5.55 -23.37 -57.22
N ARG A 29 4.51 -23.02 -56.45
CA ARG A 29 4.65 -22.18 -55.26
C ARG A 29 4.76 -23.08 -54.05
N VAL A 30 5.87 -22.96 -53.32
CA VAL A 30 6.09 -23.61 -52.03
C VAL A 30 6.02 -22.53 -50.98
N THR A 31 5.03 -22.59 -50.10
CA THR A 31 4.97 -21.75 -48.91
C THR A 31 5.49 -22.56 -47.73
N VAL A 32 6.46 -22.02 -47.01
CA VAL A 32 6.89 -22.55 -45.71
C VAL A 32 6.14 -21.76 -44.65
N THR A 33 5.17 -22.38 -43.99
CA THR A 33 4.22 -21.71 -43.07
C THR A 33 4.50 -22.03 -41.60
N ASP A 34 5.74 -22.37 -41.24
CA ASP A 34 6.09 -22.84 -39.89
C ASP A 34 7.60 -22.73 -39.65
N VAL A 35 8.12 -21.50 -39.72
CA VAL A 35 9.41 -21.21 -39.09
C VAL A 35 9.09 -20.88 -37.64
N GLY A 36 9.10 -21.90 -36.78
CA GLY A 36 8.99 -21.67 -35.34
C GLY A 36 10.02 -20.64 -34.87
N GLY A 37 9.78 -20.07 -33.69
CA GLY A 37 10.55 -18.94 -33.17
C GLY A 37 12.08 -19.11 -33.24
N VAL A 38 12.75 -17.98 -33.41
CA VAL A 38 14.20 -17.89 -33.62
C VAL A 38 14.91 -17.32 -32.39
N THR A 39 16.22 -17.56 -32.31
CA THR A 39 17.09 -16.86 -31.36
C THR A 39 18.02 -15.95 -32.14
N ILE A 40 17.97 -14.66 -31.85
CA ILE A 40 18.76 -13.61 -32.49
C ILE A 40 19.73 -13.06 -31.45
N ASN A 41 21.01 -13.04 -31.81
CA ASN A 41 22.05 -12.46 -30.97
C ASN A 41 22.71 -11.27 -31.67
N GLY A 42 22.57 -10.11 -31.05
CA GLY A 42 23.28 -8.87 -31.29
C GLY A 42 24.79 -9.00 -31.12
N THR A 43 25.47 -7.91 -31.34
CA THR A 43 26.92 -7.74 -31.28
C THR A 43 27.30 -6.93 -30.05
N ASN A 44 28.51 -6.38 -30.00
CA ASN A 44 28.89 -5.42 -28.95
C ASN A 44 28.82 -3.98 -29.45
N ALA A 45 28.16 -3.76 -30.58
CA ALA A 45 27.92 -2.46 -31.19
C ALA A 45 26.41 -2.25 -31.30
N ALA A 46 26.00 -1.00 -31.49
CA ALA A 46 24.58 -0.67 -31.70
C ALA A 46 24.01 -1.45 -32.89
N ASP A 47 22.98 -2.24 -32.63
CA ASP A 47 22.28 -3.09 -33.58
C ASP A 47 20.84 -2.62 -33.80
N LEU A 48 20.35 -2.83 -35.03
CA LEU A 48 18.94 -2.73 -35.38
C LEU A 48 18.46 -4.14 -35.69
N ILE A 49 17.55 -4.63 -34.86
CA ILE A 49 16.86 -5.91 -35.02
C ILE A 49 15.38 -5.59 -35.23
N ASP A 50 14.92 -5.76 -36.47
CA ASP A 50 13.53 -5.58 -36.89
C ASP A 50 13.16 -6.56 -38.01
N ALA A 51 11.92 -6.49 -38.51
CA ALA A 51 11.42 -7.32 -39.61
C ALA A 51 12.31 -7.32 -40.88
N THR A 52 13.23 -6.37 -41.03
CA THR A 52 14.06 -6.17 -42.22
C THR A 52 15.56 -6.15 -41.96
N HIS A 53 15.99 -6.10 -40.70
CA HIS A 53 17.39 -5.98 -40.32
C HIS A 53 17.73 -6.89 -39.15
N THR A 54 18.86 -7.58 -39.26
CA THR A 54 19.56 -8.21 -38.14
C THR A 54 21.07 -8.21 -38.37
N PRO A 55 21.88 -8.45 -37.31
CA PRO A 55 23.31 -8.67 -37.47
C PRO A 55 23.64 -9.74 -38.50
N ALA A 56 24.78 -9.59 -39.18
CA ALA A 56 25.17 -10.47 -40.27
C ALA A 56 25.21 -11.96 -39.82
N GLY A 57 24.37 -12.78 -40.46
CA GLY A 57 24.30 -14.22 -40.20
C GLY A 57 23.25 -14.64 -39.16
N GLN A 58 22.50 -13.71 -38.59
CA GLN A 58 21.31 -14.00 -37.79
C GLN A 58 20.06 -14.12 -38.69
N PRO A 59 19.03 -14.89 -38.27
CA PRO A 59 17.71 -14.82 -38.91
C PRO A 59 17.06 -13.46 -38.65
N LEU A 60 16.00 -13.12 -39.39
CA LEU A 60 15.10 -12.02 -39.04
C LEU A 60 14.14 -12.48 -37.93
N PRO A 61 13.58 -11.58 -37.10
CA PRO A 61 12.45 -11.89 -36.23
C PRO A 61 11.27 -12.46 -37.03
N THR A 62 10.48 -13.30 -36.38
CA THR A 62 9.32 -13.98 -36.94
C THR A 62 8.03 -13.44 -36.31
N ASN A 63 6.87 -14.03 -36.63
CA ASN A 63 5.61 -13.74 -35.94
C ASN A 63 5.27 -14.85 -34.91
N GLU A 64 6.28 -15.58 -34.47
CA GLU A 64 6.24 -16.64 -33.46
C GLU A 64 7.14 -16.22 -32.30
N ALA A 65 7.02 -16.88 -31.15
CA ALA A 65 7.79 -16.55 -29.95
C ALA A 65 9.32 -16.61 -30.15
N ASP A 66 9.97 -15.46 -30.22
CA ASP A 66 11.40 -15.28 -30.46
C ASP A 66 12.19 -14.99 -29.17
N ILE A 67 13.51 -15.17 -29.25
CA ILE A 67 14.45 -14.71 -28.23
C ILE A 67 15.42 -13.72 -28.88
N ILE A 68 15.40 -12.47 -28.44
CA ILE A 68 16.21 -11.38 -29.00
C ILE A 68 17.15 -10.84 -27.93
N ASN A 69 18.46 -10.96 -28.15
CA ASN A 69 19.49 -10.43 -27.25
C ASN A 69 20.28 -9.32 -27.95
N GLY A 70 20.25 -8.07 -27.47
CA GLY A 70 21.06 -6.96 -27.99
C GLY A 70 22.54 -7.08 -27.64
N ASN A 71 22.85 -7.69 -26.49
CA ASN A 71 24.19 -7.89 -25.92
C ASN A 71 24.86 -6.60 -25.44
N GLY A 72 25.34 -5.73 -26.32
CA GLY A 72 25.91 -4.46 -25.87
C GLY A 72 25.99 -3.45 -26.98
N GLY A 73 25.85 -2.18 -26.66
CA GLY A 73 25.57 -1.17 -27.67
C GLY A 73 24.30 -0.43 -27.27
N ASN A 74 23.86 0.51 -28.09
CA ASN A 74 22.54 1.08 -27.89
C ASN A 74 21.65 0.51 -28.99
N ASP A 75 20.88 -0.50 -28.65
CA ASP A 75 20.21 -1.35 -29.63
C ASP A 75 18.75 -0.92 -29.83
N THR A 76 18.18 -1.29 -30.97
CA THR A 76 16.74 -1.21 -31.24
C THR A 76 16.26 -2.60 -31.59
N LEU A 77 15.40 -3.17 -30.76
CA LEU A 77 15.02 -4.58 -30.77
C LEU A 77 13.49 -4.71 -30.91
N TRP A 78 13.02 -5.25 -32.04
CA TRP A 78 11.59 -5.46 -32.32
C TRP A 78 11.26 -6.94 -32.49
N GLY A 79 10.33 -7.44 -31.66
CA GLY A 79 9.84 -8.82 -31.64
C GLY A 79 8.84 -9.16 -32.74
N LEU A 80 7.98 -8.19 -33.08
CA LEU A 80 6.86 -8.27 -34.01
C LEU A 80 5.59 -8.86 -33.41
N ALA A 81 5.35 -10.15 -33.59
CA ALA A 81 4.19 -10.84 -33.07
C ALA A 81 4.64 -12.17 -32.48
N GLY A 82 3.86 -12.71 -31.55
CA GLY A 82 4.27 -13.86 -30.76
C GLY A 82 4.67 -13.43 -29.36
N ASP A 83 4.90 -14.41 -28.49
CA ASP A 83 5.28 -14.16 -27.09
C ASP A 83 6.81 -14.12 -27.00
N ASP A 84 7.40 -12.95 -27.24
CA ASP A 84 8.84 -12.75 -27.41
C ASP A 84 9.56 -12.53 -26.07
N THR A 85 10.83 -12.94 -26.01
CA THR A 85 11.75 -12.54 -24.93
C THR A 85 12.82 -11.61 -25.47
N ILE A 86 12.81 -10.35 -25.05
CA ILE A 86 13.72 -9.31 -25.52
C ILE A 86 14.63 -8.84 -24.38
N ASN A 87 15.94 -8.98 -24.57
CA ASN A 87 16.96 -8.55 -23.62
C ASN A 87 17.89 -7.53 -24.28
N GLY A 88 17.79 -6.27 -23.84
CA GLY A 88 18.62 -5.16 -24.33
C GLY A 88 20.12 -5.45 -24.22
N GLY A 89 20.55 -6.01 -23.09
CA GLY A 89 21.97 -6.23 -22.83
C GLY A 89 22.59 -5.02 -22.16
N ALA A 90 23.83 -4.65 -22.47
CA ALA A 90 24.48 -3.52 -21.81
C ALA A 90 24.21 -2.21 -22.55
N CYS A 91 24.13 -1.12 -21.78
CA CYS A 91 24.00 0.27 -22.22
C CYS A 91 22.57 0.80 -22.25
N SER A 92 22.01 1.22 -23.38
CA SER A 92 20.71 1.90 -23.39
C SER A 92 19.96 1.52 -24.63
N ASP A 93 19.02 0.62 -24.44
CA ASP A 93 18.36 -0.09 -25.53
C ASP A 93 16.91 0.36 -25.68
N THR A 94 16.37 0.23 -26.89
CA THR A 94 14.94 0.46 -27.17
C THR A 94 14.32 -0.86 -27.58
N MET A 95 13.34 -1.32 -26.81
CA MET A 95 12.72 -2.63 -26.97
C MET A 95 11.22 -2.48 -27.25
N ARG A 96 10.71 -3.27 -28.20
CA ARG A 96 9.29 -3.42 -28.51
C ARG A 96 9.01 -4.86 -28.90
N GLY A 97 8.17 -5.56 -28.17
CA GLY A 97 7.72 -6.92 -28.42
C GLY A 97 6.71 -6.90 -29.55
N GLY A 98 5.61 -6.17 -29.37
CA GLY A 98 4.56 -6.06 -30.37
C GLY A 98 3.40 -6.95 -29.96
N THR A 99 2.68 -7.58 -30.89
CA THR A 99 1.47 -8.32 -30.47
C THR A 99 1.79 -9.68 -29.87
N GLY A 100 1.34 -9.97 -28.67
CA GLY A 100 1.66 -11.19 -27.93
C GLY A 100 1.98 -10.83 -26.49
N ASN A 101 2.21 -11.82 -25.64
CA ASN A 101 2.61 -11.56 -24.26
C ASN A 101 4.14 -11.60 -24.16
N ASP A 102 4.75 -10.45 -24.19
CA ASP A 102 6.19 -10.29 -24.32
C ASP A 102 6.87 -10.17 -22.96
N THR A 103 8.15 -10.55 -22.92
CA THR A 103 9.02 -10.41 -21.76
C THR A 103 10.24 -9.56 -22.09
N TYR A 104 10.36 -8.43 -21.39
CA TYR A 104 11.49 -7.52 -21.50
C TYR A 104 12.47 -7.70 -20.35
N VAL A 105 13.76 -7.80 -20.65
CA VAL A 105 14.82 -7.78 -19.64
C VAL A 105 15.45 -6.38 -19.62
N VAL A 106 15.18 -5.63 -18.55
CA VAL A 106 15.74 -4.30 -18.31
C VAL A 106 16.85 -4.40 -17.27
N ASN A 107 18.07 -4.05 -17.67
CA ASN A 107 19.24 -4.16 -16.79
C ASN A 107 20.10 -2.89 -16.78
N ALA A 108 19.71 -1.88 -17.57
CA ALA A 108 20.28 -0.56 -17.53
C ALA A 108 19.19 0.50 -17.39
N ALA A 109 19.47 1.54 -16.61
CA ALA A 109 18.51 2.62 -16.37
C ALA A 109 18.19 3.46 -17.63
N GLY A 110 18.92 3.26 -18.72
CA GLY A 110 18.69 3.93 -20.00
C GLY A 110 17.83 3.11 -20.97
N ASP A 111 17.43 1.90 -20.60
CA ASP A 111 16.58 1.06 -21.45
C ASP A 111 15.17 1.63 -21.51
N VAL A 112 14.53 1.51 -22.67
CA VAL A 112 13.18 1.99 -22.95
C VAL A 112 12.36 0.84 -23.51
N VAL A 113 11.26 0.52 -22.84
CA VAL A 113 10.22 -0.37 -23.33
C VAL A 113 9.13 0.46 -24.01
N ILE A 114 8.68 0.02 -25.19
CA ILE A 114 7.61 0.65 -25.95
C ILE A 114 6.52 -0.38 -26.17
N GLU A 115 5.33 -0.11 -25.63
CA GLU A 115 4.12 -0.88 -25.87
C GLU A 115 3.01 -0.01 -26.47
N ASN A 116 2.11 -0.63 -27.23
CA ASN A 116 0.87 -0.01 -27.67
C ASN A 116 -0.35 -0.73 -27.12
N ALA A 117 -1.45 0.00 -27.03
CA ALA A 117 -2.69 -0.52 -26.48
C ALA A 117 -3.20 -1.78 -27.23
N GLY A 118 -3.46 -2.84 -26.48
CA GLY A 118 -4.00 -4.10 -27.00
C GLY A 118 -2.98 -4.98 -27.72
N GLU A 119 -1.69 -4.75 -27.48
CA GLU A 119 -0.61 -5.61 -27.98
C GLU A 119 -0.44 -6.87 -27.13
N GLY A 120 -0.72 -6.85 -25.82
CA GLY A 120 -0.64 -8.07 -25.01
C GLY A 120 -0.88 -7.89 -23.52
N ILE A 121 -0.37 -8.85 -22.74
CA ILE A 121 -0.10 -8.73 -21.31
C ILE A 121 1.41 -8.94 -21.13
N ASP A 122 2.12 -7.86 -20.92
CA ASP A 122 3.58 -7.84 -21.03
C ASP A 122 4.25 -7.83 -19.66
N THR A 123 5.47 -8.35 -19.62
CA THR A 123 6.25 -8.49 -18.39
C THR A 123 7.62 -7.85 -18.52
N VAL A 124 7.99 -7.02 -17.55
CA VAL A 124 9.36 -6.53 -17.42
C VAL A 124 10.07 -7.23 -16.26
N LEU A 125 11.20 -7.86 -16.56
CA LEU A 125 12.18 -8.34 -15.59
C LEU A 125 13.26 -7.27 -15.43
N SER A 126 13.25 -6.55 -14.30
CA SER A 126 14.18 -5.44 -14.09
C SER A 126 15.23 -5.72 -13.02
N SER A 127 16.51 -5.54 -13.34
CA SER A 127 17.59 -5.62 -12.36
C SER A 127 18.00 -4.27 -11.77
N VAL A 128 17.28 -3.21 -12.14
CA VAL A 128 17.43 -1.83 -11.67
C VAL A 128 16.06 -1.30 -11.20
N SER A 129 16.02 -0.14 -10.57
CA SER A 129 14.73 0.51 -10.29
C SER A 129 14.05 0.92 -11.60
N LEU A 130 12.74 0.72 -11.71
CA LEU A 130 12.00 0.95 -12.94
C LEU A 130 10.61 1.54 -12.70
N THR A 131 10.21 2.43 -13.60
CA THR A 131 8.82 2.82 -13.82
C THR A 131 8.34 2.16 -15.10
N LEU A 132 7.24 1.41 -15.06
CA LEU A 132 6.68 0.76 -16.23
C LEU A 132 6.28 1.82 -17.28
N ALA A 133 6.55 1.50 -18.54
CA ALA A 133 5.98 2.24 -19.65
C ALA A 133 4.46 2.09 -19.65
N ALA A 134 3.75 2.98 -20.35
CA ALA A 134 2.31 2.78 -20.57
C ALA A 134 2.05 1.45 -21.29
N GLU A 135 0.88 0.86 -21.06
CA GLU A 135 0.45 -0.39 -21.69
C GLU A 135 1.27 -1.64 -21.30
N VAL A 136 2.11 -1.55 -20.25
CA VAL A 136 2.78 -2.73 -19.66
C VAL A 136 2.12 -3.11 -18.33
N GLU A 137 1.82 -4.39 -18.14
CA GLU A 137 1.03 -4.86 -17.00
C GLU A 137 1.87 -5.36 -15.83
N ASN A 138 3.01 -6.02 -16.09
CA ASN A 138 3.73 -6.75 -15.04
C ASN A 138 5.18 -6.27 -14.87
N LEU A 139 5.62 -6.17 -13.61
CA LEU A 139 7.01 -5.90 -13.23
C LEU A 139 7.49 -6.96 -12.24
N THR A 140 8.67 -7.54 -12.48
CA THR A 140 9.41 -8.33 -11.50
C THR A 140 10.82 -7.77 -11.33
N LEU A 141 11.17 -7.41 -10.09
CA LEU A 141 12.52 -6.97 -9.73
C LEU A 141 13.42 -8.20 -9.54
N THR A 142 14.50 -8.28 -10.32
CA THR A 142 15.45 -9.40 -10.35
C THR A 142 16.84 -9.02 -9.83
N GLY A 143 17.08 -7.72 -9.61
CA GLY A 143 18.33 -7.22 -9.04
C GLY A 143 18.49 -7.66 -7.58
N ALA A 144 19.71 -7.61 -7.04
CA ALA A 144 19.97 -7.96 -5.63
C ALA A 144 20.00 -6.74 -4.69
N GLY A 145 19.82 -5.53 -5.22
CA GLY A 145 19.84 -4.29 -4.44
C GLY A 145 18.45 -3.87 -3.95
N ASN A 146 18.43 -2.82 -3.14
CA ASN A 146 17.21 -2.10 -2.77
C ASN A 146 16.78 -1.24 -3.96
N ILE A 147 16.06 -1.85 -4.88
CA ILE A 147 15.53 -1.22 -6.09
C ILE A 147 14.02 -1.05 -5.96
N ASN A 148 13.44 -0.16 -6.74
CA ASN A 148 12.03 0.23 -6.61
C ASN A 148 11.27 -0.06 -7.89
N GLY A 149 10.00 -0.37 -7.74
CA GLY A 149 9.06 -0.56 -8.85
C GLY A 149 7.99 0.53 -8.82
N THR A 150 7.66 1.05 -9.99
CA THR A 150 6.49 1.92 -10.16
C THR A 150 5.71 1.44 -11.37
N GLY A 151 4.42 1.20 -11.22
CA GLY A 151 3.52 0.84 -12.31
C GLY A 151 3.10 2.07 -13.10
N ASN A 152 1.94 1.99 -13.74
CA ASN A 152 1.39 2.99 -14.62
C ASN A 152 -0.11 3.25 -14.29
N ALA A 153 -0.96 3.47 -15.28
CA ALA A 153 -2.38 3.76 -15.06
C ALA A 153 -3.29 2.51 -15.18
N LEU A 154 -2.72 1.36 -15.53
CA LEU A 154 -3.37 0.06 -15.62
C LEU A 154 -3.36 -0.65 -14.27
N ASP A 155 -4.14 -1.74 -14.17
CA ASP A 155 -4.06 -2.68 -13.06
C ASP A 155 -2.79 -3.52 -13.20
N ASN A 156 -1.74 -3.15 -12.49
CA ASN A 156 -0.42 -3.74 -12.56
C ASN A 156 -0.20 -4.85 -11.53
N VAL A 157 0.70 -5.79 -11.86
CA VAL A 157 1.27 -6.75 -10.91
C VAL A 157 2.75 -6.45 -10.72
N LEU A 158 3.12 -6.04 -9.50
CA LEU A 158 4.48 -5.68 -9.13
C LEU A 158 5.03 -6.69 -8.14
N THR A 159 6.11 -7.35 -8.52
CA THR A 159 6.87 -8.27 -7.65
C THR A 159 8.24 -7.68 -7.36
N GLY A 160 8.54 -7.46 -6.08
CA GLY A 160 9.83 -7.03 -5.56
C GLY A 160 10.86 -8.15 -5.53
N ASN A 161 11.98 -7.89 -4.86
CA ASN A 161 13.11 -8.81 -4.73
C ASN A 161 13.36 -9.13 -3.24
N SER A 162 14.60 -9.43 -2.87
CA SER A 162 14.96 -9.72 -1.47
C SER A 162 15.54 -8.52 -0.71
N GLY A 163 15.52 -7.34 -1.32
CA GLY A 163 15.97 -6.10 -0.73
C GLY A 163 14.79 -5.20 -0.45
N ASN A 164 15.03 -4.13 0.32
CA ASN A 164 13.96 -3.21 0.69
C ASN A 164 13.49 -2.43 -0.55
N ASN A 165 12.29 -2.71 -1.03
CA ASN A 165 11.67 -2.12 -2.20
C ASN A 165 10.63 -1.07 -1.79
N THR A 166 10.53 -0.01 -2.59
CA THR A 166 9.29 0.77 -2.67
C THR A 166 8.55 0.34 -3.93
N LEU A 167 7.33 -0.16 -3.76
CA LEU A 167 6.41 -0.52 -4.82
C LEU A 167 5.26 0.48 -4.85
N ASN A 168 5.08 1.14 -5.98
CA ASN A 168 3.98 2.06 -6.22
C ASN A 168 3.21 1.57 -7.45
N GLY A 169 1.99 1.08 -7.25
CA GLY A 169 1.16 0.55 -8.34
C GLY A 169 0.82 1.59 -9.40
N GLY A 170 0.64 2.83 -9.00
CA GLY A 170 0.13 3.88 -9.87
C GLY A 170 -1.37 4.04 -9.68
N LEU A 171 -2.11 4.40 -10.73
CA LEU A 171 -3.53 4.77 -10.60
C LEU A 171 -4.50 3.58 -10.63
N GLY A 172 -4.04 2.42 -11.09
CA GLY A 172 -4.84 1.22 -11.30
C GLY A 172 -5.31 0.59 -9.98
N ALA A 173 -5.97 -0.56 -10.07
CA ALA A 173 -6.15 -1.45 -8.92
C ALA A 173 -5.03 -2.49 -8.94
N ASP A 174 -3.97 -2.25 -8.18
CA ASP A 174 -2.69 -2.92 -8.34
C ASP A 174 -2.47 -4.05 -7.34
N GLN A 175 -1.72 -5.07 -7.73
CA GLN A 175 -1.22 -6.11 -6.82
C GLN A 175 0.28 -5.93 -6.63
N MET A 176 0.72 -5.77 -5.38
CA MET A 176 2.11 -5.53 -5.04
C MET A 176 2.59 -6.56 -4.02
N ALA A 177 3.63 -7.32 -4.37
CA ALA A 177 4.30 -8.27 -3.48
C ALA A 177 5.78 -7.88 -3.35
N GLY A 178 6.21 -7.44 -2.19
CA GLY A 178 7.55 -6.92 -1.89
C GLY A 178 8.60 -8.02 -1.83
N GLY A 179 8.25 -9.14 -1.19
CA GLY A 179 9.17 -10.25 -0.97
C GLY A 179 9.94 -10.06 0.32
N LEU A 180 11.18 -10.55 0.38
CA LEU A 180 11.99 -10.38 1.60
C LEU A 180 12.50 -8.94 1.70
N GLY A 181 12.64 -8.43 2.92
CA GLY A 181 13.13 -7.08 3.16
C GLY A 181 12.07 -6.26 3.86
N ASN A 182 12.41 -5.02 4.24
CA ASN A 182 11.41 -4.10 4.79
C ASN A 182 10.94 -3.19 3.67
N ASP A 183 9.76 -3.47 3.16
CA ASP A 183 9.20 -2.90 1.95
C ASP A 183 8.20 -1.79 2.24
N THR A 184 7.94 -0.98 1.22
CA THR A 184 6.95 0.09 1.26
C THR A 184 6.02 -0.01 0.06
N TYR A 185 4.73 -0.15 0.35
CA TYR A 185 3.65 -0.14 -0.62
C TYR A 185 3.00 1.23 -0.66
N VAL A 186 2.95 1.86 -1.83
CA VAL A 186 2.20 3.10 -2.04
C VAL A 186 0.83 2.74 -2.58
N VAL A 187 -0.19 3.08 -1.82
CA VAL A 187 -1.60 2.79 -2.12
C VAL A 187 -2.32 4.10 -2.37
N ASP A 188 -2.81 4.32 -3.59
CA ASP A 188 -3.62 5.48 -3.95
C ASP A 188 -5.01 5.11 -4.47
N ASN A 189 -5.24 3.83 -4.70
CA ASN A 189 -6.51 3.26 -5.11
C ASN A 189 -7.00 2.25 -4.06
N ALA A 190 -8.29 2.28 -3.74
CA ALA A 190 -8.88 1.33 -2.79
C ALA A 190 -8.91 -0.12 -3.32
N GLY A 191 -8.63 -0.32 -4.61
CA GLY A 191 -8.44 -1.62 -5.23
C GLY A 191 -7.01 -2.17 -5.12
N ASP A 192 -6.05 -1.38 -4.64
CA ASP A 192 -4.67 -1.84 -4.45
C ASP A 192 -4.60 -2.90 -3.36
N VAL A 193 -3.69 -3.86 -3.52
CA VAL A 193 -3.45 -4.94 -2.58
C VAL A 193 -1.95 -5.11 -2.35
N ALA A 194 -1.52 -4.85 -1.12
CA ALA A 194 -0.21 -5.27 -0.61
C ALA A 194 -0.28 -6.74 -0.18
N ILE A 195 0.64 -7.56 -0.71
CA ILE A 195 0.70 -9.01 -0.52
C ILE A 195 1.98 -9.36 0.22
N GLU A 196 1.84 -9.86 1.45
CA GLU A 196 2.97 -10.24 2.32
C GLU A 196 2.84 -11.68 2.82
N ALA A 197 3.94 -12.42 2.86
CA ALA A 197 4.02 -13.68 3.58
C ALA A 197 4.66 -13.50 4.97
N ALA A 198 4.43 -14.49 5.83
CA ALA A 198 4.96 -14.43 7.18
C ALA A 198 6.50 -14.47 7.21
N ASN A 199 7.11 -13.58 8.01
CA ASN A 199 8.56 -13.47 8.22
C ASN A 199 9.34 -12.95 7.00
N GLU A 200 8.71 -12.17 6.13
CA GLU A 200 9.39 -11.55 5.00
C GLU A 200 10.01 -10.19 5.35
N GLY A 201 9.51 -9.50 6.37
CA GLY A 201 10.11 -8.26 6.82
C GLY A 201 9.38 -7.55 7.93
N THR A 202 9.47 -6.21 7.87
CA THR A 202 8.62 -5.30 8.63
C THR A 202 8.20 -4.20 7.68
N ASP A 203 6.97 -4.28 7.22
CA ASP A 203 6.54 -3.65 5.98
C ASP A 203 5.59 -2.51 6.26
N THR A 204 5.54 -1.56 5.32
CA THR A 204 4.76 -0.33 5.49
C THR A 204 3.86 -0.09 4.30
N VAL A 205 2.57 0.09 4.56
CA VAL A 205 1.65 0.68 3.58
C VAL A 205 1.57 2.19 3.80
N GLN A 206 1.81 2.96 2.76
CA GLN A 206 1.53 4.40 2.68
C GLN A 206 0.27 4.60 1.86
N ALA A 207 -0.84 4.96 2.50
CA ALA A 207 -2.14 5.05 1.85
C ALA A 207 -2.60 6.50 1.68
N ALA A 208 -3.04 6.89 0.48
CA ALA A 208 -3.69 8.18 0.21
C ALA A 208 -5.23 8.09 0.23
N VAL A 209 -5.76 6.91 0.51
CA VAL A 209 -7.18 6.56 0.63
C VAL A 209 -7.44 5.83 1.95
N SER A 210 -8.70 5.70 2.36
CA SER A 210 -9.04 4.82 3.48
C SER A 210 -8.64 3.39 3.14
N TYR A 211 -7.92 2.72 4.04
CA TYR A 211 -7.30 1.44 3.72
C TYR A 211 -7.22 0.51 4.93
N ALA A 212 -7.44 -0.77 4.66
CA ALA A 212 -7.23 -1.86 5.62
C ALA A 212 -6.03 -2.68 5.17
N ILE A 213 -5.00 -2.79 5.99
CA ILE A 213 -3.80 -3.56 5.63
C ILE A 213 -4.09 -5.06 5.66
N GLY A 214 -3.47 -5.79 4.73
CA GLY A 214 -3.56 -7.25 4.67
C GLY A 214 -2.79 -7.94 5.80
N ASP A 215 -2.93 -9.26 5.89
CA ASP A 215 -2.17 -10.08 6.82
C ASP A 215 -0.65 -9.86 6.65
N ASN A 216 0.10 -9.99 7.74
CA ASN A 216 1.57 -9.88 7.80
C ASN A 216 2.15 -8.48 7.48
N VAL A 217 1.34 -7.47 7.20
CA VAL A 217 1.81 -6.08 7.16
C VAL A 217 1.79 -5.50 8.58
N GLU A 218 2.87 -4.85 9.02
CA GLU A 218 2.99 -4.30 10.38
C GLU A 218 2.60 -2.82 10.48
N ASN A 219 2.84 -2.02 9.44
CA ASN A 219 2.71 -0.56 9.54
C ASN A 219 1.74 0.00 8.49
N LEU A 220 0.87 0.92 8.92
CA LEU A 220 0.04 1.74 8.04
C LEU A 220 0.32 3.23 8.32
N VAL A 221 0.56 3.99 7.27
CA VAL A 221 0.70 5.45 7.32
C VAL A 221 -0.29 6.07 6.34
N LEU A 222 -1.28 6.78 6.87
CA LEU A 222 -2.20 7.59 6.08
C LEU A 222 -1.46 8.86 5.64
N THR A 223 -1.58 9.18 4.35
CA THR A 223 -0.93 10.33 3.72
C THR A 223 -1.97 11.36 3.28
N GLY A 224 -1.50 12.54 2.85
CA GLY A 224 -2.39 13.64 2.48
C GLY A 224 -3.06 14.31 3.68
N SER A 225 -4.25 14.87 3.47
CA SER A 225 -5.00 15.63 4.48
C SER A 225 -6.50 15.42 4.39
N ALA A 226 -6.94 14.38 3.69
CA ALA A 226 -8.34 14.01 3.61
C ALA A 226 -8.73 13.24 4.87
N ASP A 227 -10.02 13.28 5.21
CA ASP A 227 -10.61 12.46 6.27
C ASP A 227 -10.70 11.01 5.75
N ILE A 228 -9.60 10.27 5.91
CA ILE A 228 -9.45 8.86 5.51
C ILE A 228 -9.22 8.01 6.75
N ASP A 229 -9.55 6.73 6.67
CA ASP A 229 -9.52 5.81 7.80
C ASP A 229 -8.45 4.75 7.63
N GLY A 230 -7.91 4.25 8.73
CA GLY A 230 -6.92 3.18 8.76
C GLY A 230 -7.42 1.99 9.57
N THR A 231 -7.26 0.79 9.02
CA THR A 231 -7.57 -0.45 9.74
C THR A 231 -6.37 -1.41 9.68
N GLY A 232 -6.00 -1.95 10.84
CA GLY A 232 -4.98 -2.97 11.01
C GLY A 232 -5.48 -4.38 10.70
N ASN A 233 -4.72 -5.37 11.15
CA ASN A 233 -5.01 -6.80 11.01
C ASN A 233 -5.00 -7.48 12.40
N ALA A 234 -4.71 -8.78 12.49
CA ALA A 234 -4.71 -9.51 13.76
C ALA A 234 -3.33 -9.56 14.46
N ALA A 235 -2.33 -8.88 13.90
CA ALA A 235 -0.99 -8.74 14.46
C ALA A 235 -0.82 -7.38 15.15
N ASN A 236 0.34 -7.17 15.79
CA ASN A 236 0.64 -5.88 16.41
C ASN A 236 0.98 -4.85 15.32
N ASN A 237 0.09 -3.88 15.11
CA ASN A 237 0.24 -2.86 14.10
C ASN A 237 0.66 -1.50 14.67
N THR A 238 1.41 -0.74 13.87
CA THR A 238 1.59 0.70 14.08
C THR A 238 0.84 1.45 12.99
N ILE A 239 -0.20 2.17 13.38
CA ILE A 239 -1.06 2.94 12.47
C ILE A 239 -0.86 4.43 12.75
N THR A 240 -0.42 5.18 11.74
CA THR A 240 -0.25 6.63 11.79
C THR A 240 -1.26 7.30 10.87
N GLY A 241 -2.13 8.13 11.42
CA GLY A 241 -3.07 8.97 10.71
C GLY A 241 -2.40 10.19 10.05
N ASN A 242 -3.22 11.00 9.38
CA ASN A 242 -2.79 12.19 8.65
C ASN A 242 -3.26 13.47 9.36
N ALA A 243 -3.58 14.52 8.61
CA ALA A 243 -4.07 15.79 9.18
C ALA A 243 -5.60 15.97 9.10
N GLY A 244 -6.31 14.99 8.53
CA GLY A 244 -7.76 14.93 8.50
C GLY A 244 -8.31 14.27 9.76
N ALA A 245 -9.63 14.23 9.91
CA ALA A 245 -10.26 13.44 10.96
C ALA A 245 -10.24 11.96 10.57
N ASN A 246 -9.42 11.15 11.23
CA ASN A 246 -9.24 9.74 10.93
C ASN A 246 -9.97 8.84 11.93
N THR A 247 -10.55 7.75 11.45
CA THR A 247 -10.86 6.59 12.30
C THR A 247 -9.72 5.59 12.18
N LEU A 248 -9.04 5.29 13.30
CA LEU A 248 -7.95 4.33 13.37
C LEU A 248 -8.39 3.12 14.19
N ASP A 249 -8.42 1.95 13.56
CA ASP A 249 -8.76 0.67 14.17
C ASP A 249 -7.54 -0.25 14.08
N GLY A 250 -6.98 -0.66 15.22
CA GLY A 250 -5.82 -1.57 15.26
C GLY A 250 -6.13 -2.97 14.75
N GLY A 251 -7.41 -3.37 14.74
CA GLY A 251 -7.80 -4.74 14.52
C GLY A 251 -7.71 -5.51 15.82
N GLY A 252 -6.93 -6.58 15.88
CA GLY A 252 -6.63 -7.25 17.13
C GLY A 252 -5.12 -7.41 17.26
N GLY A 253 -4.61 -7.49 18.48
CA GLY A 253 -3.17 -7.49 18.70
C GLY A 253 -2.83 -6.58 19.86
N THR A 254 -1.61 -6.08 19.88
CA THR A 254 -1.23 -4.96 20.75
C THR A 254 -0.71 -3.85 19.86
N ASP A 255 -1.55 -2.85 19.65
CA ASP A 255 -1.38 -1.87 18.59
C ASP A 255 -0.87 -0.53 19.10
N THR A 256 -0.27 0.25 18.20
CA THR A 256 0.05 1.65 18.43
C THR A 256 -0.69 2.51 17.41
N LEU A 257 -1.62 3.33 17.88
CA LEU A 257 -2.45 4.20 17.06
C LEU A 257 -2.02 5.67 17.29
N ILE A 258 -1.62 6.35 16.23
CA ILE A 258 -1.09 7.72 16.26
C ILE A 258 -1.97 8.58 15.35
N GLY A 259 -2.81 9.46 15.89
CA GLY A 259 -3.84 10.21 15.14
C GLY A 259 -3.26 11.24 14.19
N GLY A 260 -2.49 12.19 14.73
CA GLY A 260 -1.84 13.22 13.92
C GLY A 260 -2.40 14.60 14.22
N LEU A 261 -3.02 15.25 13.25
CA LEU A 261 -3.85 16.43 13.46
C LEU A 261 -5.26 16.08 13.01
N GLY A 262 -6.26 16.80 13.51
CA GLY A 262 -7.65 16.46 13.21
C GLY A 262 -8.33 15.93 14.46
N ASN A 263 -9.63 15.68 14.35
CA ASN A 263 -10.38 15.10 15.46
C ASN A 263 -10.50 13.60 15.20
N ASP A 264 -9.64 12.82 15.83
CA ASP A 264 -9.46 11.42 15.50
C ASP A 264 -10.32 10.52 16.39
N THR A 265 -10.71 9.36 15.85
CA THR A 265 -11.42 8.32 16.58
C THR A 265 -10.62 7.03 16.57
N TYR A 266 -10.27 6.55 17.76
CA TYR A 266 -9.53 5.32 17.97
C TYR A 266 -10.48 4.19 18.36
N ILE A 267 -10.49 3.10 17.61
CA ILE A 267 -11.12 1.85 18.02
C ILE A 267 -10.07 1.03 18.75
N VAL A 268 -10.32 0.76 20.03
CA VAL A 268 -9.39 0.04 20.90
C VAL A 268 -10.09 -1.20 21.43
N ASP A 269 -9.60 -2.38 21.08
CA ASP A 269 -10.17 -3.68 21.47
C ASP A 269 -9.32 -4.40 22.54
N ASP A 270 -8.03 -4.09 22.63
CA ASP A 270 -7.13 -4.53 23.71
C ASP A 270 -6.73 -3.36 24.63
N ILE A 271 -6.72 -3.60 25.94
CA ILE A 271 -6.19 -2.64 26.92
C ILE A 271 -4.69 -2.39 26.76
N ALA A 272 -3.99 -3.27 26.05
CA ALA A 272 -2.58 -3.14 25.74
C ALA A 272 -2.30 -2.13 24.60
N ASP A 273 -3.32 -1.77 23.81
CA ASP A 273 -3.15 -0.80 22.73
C ASP A 273 -2.77 0.58 23.26
N VAL A 274 -1.90 1.25 22.51
CA VAL A 274 -1.36 2.55 22.85
C VAL A 274 -1.88 3.59 21.88
N VAL A 275 -2.71 4.51 22.39
CA VAL A 275 -3.10 5.72 21.66
C VAL A 275 -2.09 6.83 21.94
N THR A 276 -1.58 7.46 20.90
CA THR A 276 -0.60 8.56 20.98
C THR A 276 -1.12 9.81 20.30
N GLU A 277 -1.28 10.87 21.07
CA GLU A 277 -1.74 12.17 20.59
C GLU A 277 -0.77 13.32 20.90
N ALA A 278 -0.74 14.31 19.99
CA ALA A 278 0.02 15.53 20.19
C ALA A 278 -0.83 16.61 20.89
N ALA A 279 -0.17 17.49 21.65
CA ALA A 279 -0.90 18.58 22.31
C ALA A 279 -1.47 19.55 21.28
N ASN A 280 -2.77 19.86 21.37
CA ASN A 280 -3.51 20.70 20.43
C ASN A 280 -3.64 20.10 19.01
N ALA A 281 -3.64 18.77 18.89
CA ALA A 281 -3.87 18.05 17.64
C ALA A 281 -5.34 18.06 17.19
N GLY A 282 -6.27 18.11 18.14
CA GLY A 282 -7.70 18.14 17.87
C GLY A 282 -8.51 17.93 19.13
N ILE A 283 -9.71 17.38 18.95
CA ILE A 283 -10.55 16.81 20.01
C ILE A 283 -10.76 15.35 19.66
N ASP A 284 -10.12 14.47 20.41
CA ASP A 284 -9.94 13.08 20.02
C ASP A 284 -10.77 12.15 20.90
N ALA A 285 -11.18 11.01 20.34
CA ALA A 285 -12.07 10.07 20.98
C ALA A 285 -11.53 8.64 20.94
N VAL A 286 -11.55 7.95 22.07
CA VAL A 286 -11.39 6.50 22.11
C VAL A 286 -12.77 5.86 22.23
N HIS A 287 -13.06 4.92 21.34
CA HIS A 287 -14.12 3.94 21.48
C HIS A 287 -13.51 2.61 21.93
N PHE A 288 -13.60 2.34 23.23
CA PHE A 288 -13.05 1.12 23.81
C PHE A 288 -14.06 -0.02 23.69
N THR A 289 -13.80 -0.95 22.78
CA THR A 289 -14.65 -2.13 22.52
C THR A 289 -14.21 -3.37 23.27
N GLY A 290 -13.02 -3.34 23.88
CA GLY A 290 -12.46 -4.41 24.67
C GLY A 290 -13.14 -4.72 26.00
N SER A 291 -12.65 -5.75 26.65
CA SER A 291 -13.09 -6.13 28.00
C SER A 291 -12.27 -5.42 29.09
N GLY A 292 -12.92 -5.08 30.21
CA GLY A 292 -12.23 -4.45 31.34
C GLY A 292 -12.37 -2.94 31.39
N SER A 293 -11.41 -2.26 32.04
CA SER A 293 -11.44 -0.81 32.23
C SER A 293 -10.32 -0.14 31.45
N TYR A 294 -10.66 0.80 30.59
CA TYR A 294 -9.69 1.57 29.81
C TYR A 294 -9.32 2.88 30.50
N THR A 295 -8.11 3.39 30.27
CA THR A 295 -7.66 4.70 30.76
C THR A 295 -7.18 5.51 29.57
N LEU A 296 -7.72 6.71 29.39
CA LEU A 296 -7.32 7.59 28.29
C LEU A 296 -5.83 7.96 28.36
N SER A 297 -5.15 7.86 27.23
CA SER A 297 -3.83 8.47 27.01
C SER A 297 -3.90 9.99 27.18
N ASN A 298 -2.73 10.63 27.37
CA ASN A 298 -2.66 12.08 27.38
C ASN A 298 -3.17 12.67 26.07
N ASN A 299 -3.69 13.90 26.13
CA ASN A 299 -4.18 14.66 24.98
C ASN A 299 -5.45 14.11 24.30
N VAL A 300 -6.09 13.08 24.87
CA VAL A 300 -7.39 12.58 24.38
C VAL A 300 -8.52 13.09 25.28
N GLU A 301 -9.59 13.63 24.69
CA GLU A 301 -10.69 14.26 25.43
C GLU A 301 -11.84 13.30 25.73
N HIS A 302 -12.17 12.40 24.80
CA HIS A 302 -13.40 11.62 24.86
C HIS A 302 -13.15 10.11 25.01
N LEU A 303 -13.94 9.46 25.87
CA LEU A 303 -13.98 8.01 26.01
C LEU A 303 -15.43 7.53 25.84
N VAL A 304 -15.64 6.56 24.96
CA VAL A 304 -16.90 5.84 24.79
C VAL A 304 -16.65 4.37 25.10
N LEU A 305 -17.43 3.80 26.02
CA LEU A 305 -17.34 2.39 26.38
C LEU A 305 -18.26 1.55 25.49
N GLY A 306 -17.70 0.55 24.83
CA GLY A 306 -18.39 -0.52 24.12
C GLY A 306 -19.04 -1.51 25.09
N ALA A 307 -19.79 -2.48 24.59
CA ALA A 307 -20.67 -3.33 25.41
C ALA A 307 -19.95 -4.15 26.50
N ASP A 308 -18.73 -4.62 26.21
CA ASP A 308 -17.98 -5.53 27.09
C ASP A 308 -17.07 -4.80 28.10
N ALA A 309 -16.97 -3.48 27.99
CA ALA A 309 -16.19 -2.66 28.91
C ALA A 309 -16.86 -2.59 30.30
N SER A 310 -16.08 -2.69 31.36
CA SER A 310 -16.51 -2.58 32.76
C SER A 310 -16.21 -1.22 33.38
N GLY A 311 -15.37 -0.40 32.75
CA GLY A 311 -15.03 0.92 33.28
C GLY A 311 -14.21 1.79 32.34
N GLY A 312 -14.03 3.05 32.76
CA GLY A 312 -13.31 4.06 32.00
C GLY A 312 -12.72 5.12 32.92
N THR A 313 -11.44 5.43 32.74
CA THR A 313 -10.75 6.51 33.45
C THR A 313 -10.27 7.58 32.46
N GLY A 314 -10.56 8.84 32.75
CA GLY A 314 -10.03 9.99 32.00
C GLY A 314 -8.57 10.28 32.35
N ASN A 315 -8.07 11.43 31.88
CA ASN A 315 -6.72 11.90 32.10
C ASN A 315 -6.72 13.22 32.91
N ALA A 316 -5.85 14.17 32.56
CA ALA A 316 -5.74 15.47 33.24
C ALA A 316 -6.55 16.60 32.60
N LEU A 317 -7.18 16.33 31.45
CA LEU A 317 -7.99 17.28 30.68
C LEU A 317 -9.41 17.33 31.23
N ALA A 318 -10.26 18.15 30.60
CA ALA A 318 -11.69 18.10 30.84
C ALA A 318 -12.30 17.00 29.96
N ASN A 319 -12.40 15.77 30.50
CA ASN A 319 -12.82 14.62 29.71
C ASN A 319 -14.33 14.47 29.62
N THR A 320 -14.83 13.93 28.50
CA THR A 320 -16.20 13.40 28.40
C THR A 320 -16.15 11.89 28.32
N ILE A 321 -16.72 11.21 29.34
CA ILE A 321 -16.72 9.75 29.44
C ILE A 321 -18.16 9.24 29.34
N THR A 322 -18.44 8.46 28.29
CA THR A 322 -19.74 7.84 28.05
C THR A 322 -19.69 6.35 28.35
N GLY A 323 -20.45 5.92 29.36
CA GLY A 323 -20.63 4.52 29.71
C GLY A 323 -21.54 3.74 28.76
N ASN A 324 -21.59 2.43 28.96
CA ASN A 324 -22.47 1.50 28.26
C ASN A 324 -23.69 1.13 29.11
N ALA A 325 -24.48 0.16 28.65
CA ALA A 325 -25.72 -0.27 29.32
C ALA A 325 -25.49 -1.13 30.58
N SER A 326 -24.25 -1.57 30.83
CA SER A 326 -23.85 -2.32 32.01
C SER A 326 -23.48 -1.38 33.17
N ASP A 327 -23.30 -1.94 34.37
CA ASP A 327 -22.74 -1.18 35.48
C ASP A 327 -21.27 -0.83 35.16
N ASN A 328 -20.97 0.46 34.94
CA ASN A 328 -19.61 0.92 34.68
C ASN A 328 -18.98 1.61 35.89
N LEU A 329 -17.69 1.37 36.09
CA LEU A 329 -16.84 2.18 36.97
C LEU A 329 -16.23 3.33 36.16
N LEU A 330 -16.73 4.55 36.36
CA LEU A 330 -16.23 5.74 35.66
C LEU A 330 -15.45 6.66 36.62
N SER A 331 -14.30 7.15 36.17
CA SER A 331 -13.49 8.15 36.87
C SER A 331 -13.01 9.21 35.88
N GLY A 332 -13.32 10.48 36.11
CA GLY A 332 -12.83 11.58 35.26
C GLY A 332 -11.31 11.78 35.31
N GLY A 333 -10.66 11.35 36.38
CA GLY A 333 -9.26 11.71 36.64
C GLY A 333 -9.17 13.07 37.32
N THR A 334 -8.25 13.92 36.85
CA THR A 334 -8.20 15.33 37.29
C THR A 334 -8.70 16.21 36.16
N GLY A 335 -9.41 17.28 36.46
CA GLY A 335 -9.95 18.14 35.42
C GLY A 335 -11.41 18.47 35.69
N ALA A 336 -12.06 19.06 34.70
CA ALA A 336 -13.48 19.38 34.76
C ALA A 336 -14.25 18.38 33.89
N ASP A 337 -14.50 17.20 34.44
CA ASP A 337 -14.98 16.05 33.66
C ASP A 337 -16.50 15.95 33.61
N THR A 338 -17.00 15.42 32.49
CA THR A 338 -18.40 15.06 32.28
C THR A 338 -18.52 13.55 32.14
N MET A 339 -19.27 12.92 33.04
CA MET A 339 -19.58 11.49 32.98
C MET A 339 -21.04 11.28 32.58
N ILE A 340 -21.27 10.47 31.55
CA ILE A 340 -22.57 10.17 30.98
C ILE A 340 -22.79 8.67 31.14
N GLY A 341 -23.77 8.27 31.98
CA GLY A 341 -24.24 6.88 32.01
C GLY A 341 -25.18 6.60 30.83
N ALA A 342 -25.36 5.33 30.45
CA ALA A 342 -26.32 4.98 29.40
C ALA A 342 -27.74 5.49 29.73
N PRO A 343 -28.57 5.79 28.70
CA PRO A 343 -29.98 6.06 28.94
C PRO A 343 -30.59 4.86 29.66
N ALA A 344 -31.16 5.11 30.85
CA ALA A 344 -31.72 4.07 31.69
C ALA A 344 -32.68 3.19 30.88
N THR A 345 -32.32 1.93 30.65
CA THR A 345 -33.32 0.93 30.32
C THR A 345 -34.24 0.86 31.55
N THR A 346 -35.54 0.95 31.31
CA THR A 346 -36.62 1.06 32.32
C THR A 346 -36.27 0.39 33.66
N PRO A 347 -36.39 1.08 34.81
CA PRO A 347 -35.90 0.56 36.07
C PRO A 347 -36.71 -0.67 36.48
N THR A 348 -36.11 -1.85 36.45
CA THR A 348 -36.58 -2.95 37.29
C THR A 348 -36.28 -2.57 38.72
N SER A 349 -37.34 -2.32 39.48
CA SER A 349 -37.27 -1.97 40.90
C SER A 349 -36.44 -2.99 41.68
N SER A 350 -35.21 -2.61 42.03
CA SER A 350 -34.47 -3.20 43.15
C SER A 350 -33.83 -2.08 43.94
N THR A 351 -34.26 -1.96 45.20
CA THR A 351 -33.79 -1.03 46.21
C THR A 351 -32.27 -1.06 46.38
N MET A 352 -31.58 0.01 46.02
CA MET A 352 -30.18 0.27 46.40
C MET A 352 -30.10 1.04 47.73
N PRO A 353 -29.19 0.68 48.66
CA PRO A 353 -28.84 1.53 49.78
C PRO A 353 -27.85 2.61 49.32
N ALA A 354 -28.16 3.87 49.63
CA ALA A 354 -27.33 5.01 49.28
C ALA A 354 -26.04 5.08 50.13
N THR A 355 -24.88 5.05 49.49
CA THR A 355 -23.64 5.60 50.07
C THR A 355 -23.18 6.77 49.21
N ARG A 356 -23.61 7.98 49.60
CA ARG A 356 -23.01 9.24 49.13
C ARG A 356 -21.64 9.40 49.79
N SER A 357 -20.57 9.46 49.01
CA SER A 357 -19.30 10.03 49.44
C SER A 357 -19.45 11.56 49.49
N SER A 358 -19.44 12.13 50.69
CA SER A 358 -19.38 13.57 50.91
C SER A 358 -17.98 13.94 51.40
N ASN A 359 -17.21 14.62 50.56
CA ASN A 359 -16.01 15.33 51.00
C ASN A 359 -16.46 16.62 51.70
N SER A 360 -16.18 16.76 53.00
CA SER A 360 -16.35 18.01 53.76
C SER A 360 -15.19 18.18 54.74
N PRO A 361 -14.52 19.34 54.80
CA PRO A 361 -13.44 19.57 55.75
C PRO A 361 -14.02 20.04 57.10
N THR A 362 -13.80 19.27 58.17
CA THR A 362 -14.22 19.66 59.53
C THR A 362 -13.16 20.53 60.20
N GLY A 363 -13.49 21.82 60.38
CA GLY A 363 -12.89 22.67 61.41
C GLY A 363 -13.44 22.31 62.79
N GLY A 364 -12.55 22.10 63.76
CA GLY A 364 -12.90 21.89 65.16
C GLY A 364 -13.02 23.21 65.91
N MET A 365 -14.22 23.50 66.42
CA MET A 365 -14.47 24.50 67.46
C MET A 365 -14.78 23.79 68.77
N THR A 366 -13.98 24.05 69.80
CA THR A 366 -14.31 23.75 71.20
C THR A 366 -14.97 24.97 71.87
N SER A 367 -15.88 24.65 72.78
CA SER A 367 -16.92 25.45 73.44
C SER A 367 -16.48 26.61 74.36
N PRO A 368 -17.39 27.57 74.67
CA PRO A 368 -17.06 28.79 75.42
C PRO A 368 -17.39 28.72 76.92
N SER A 369 -16.74 29.59 77.70
CA SER A 369 -17.17 30.02 79.04
C SER A 369 -16.99 31.55 79.16
N PRO A 370 -17.90 32.31 79.80
CA PRO A 370 -17.98 33.76 79.66
C PRO A 370 -17.36 34.52 80.84
N ALA A 371 -16.83 35.72 80.60
CA ALA A 371 -17.21 36.95 81.31
C ALA A 371 -16.32 38.16 80.99
N SER A 372 -17.00 39.30 80.94
CA SER A 372 -16.57 40.65 81.32
C SER A 372 -16.22 41.65 80.21
N ALA A 373 -17.05 42.68 80.21
CA ALA A 373 -17.14 43.84 79.35
C ALA A 373 -15.91 44.75 79.37
N THR A 374 -15.71 45.51 78.28
CA THR A 374 -15.98 46.96 78.28
C THR A 374 -15.93 47.54 76.86
N ARG A 375 -16.91 48.40 76.58
CA ARG A 375 -17.07 49.27 75.40
C ARG A 375 -15.93 50.29 75.32
N SER A 376 -15.48 50.59 74.10
CA SER A 376 -15.40 51.97 73.55
C SER A 376 -15.07 51.93 72.05
N ALA A 377 -15.87 52.65 71.27
CA ALA A 377 -15.71 52.97 69.85
C ALA A 377 -15.23 54.45 69.74
N PRO A 378 -15.12 55.07 68.54
CA PRO A 378 -14.46 54.66 67.30
C PRO A 378 -13.54 55.78 66.72
N ALA A 379 -12.95 55.48 65.55
CA ALA A 379 -12.62 56.40 64.44
C ALA A 379 -11.45 57.41 64.58
N SER A 380 -10.51 57.32 63.64
CA SER A 380 -10.19 58.47 62.77
C SER A 380 -9.58 58.00 61.45
N ARG A 381 -10.09 58.60 60.36
CA ARG A 381 -9.41 58.74 59.07
C ARG A 381 -8.09 59.50 59.26
N THR A 382 -7.06 59.11 58.51
CA THR A 382 -6.43 59.83 57.38
C THR A 382 -5.38 58.93 56.79
#